data_AF-A0A3C0S3C2-F1
#
_entry.id   AF-A0A3C0S3C2-F1
#
_cell.length_a   1.000
_cell.length_b   1.000
_cell.length_c   1.000
_cell.angle_alpha   90.00
_cell.angle_beta   90.00
_cell.angle_gamma   90.00
#
_symmetry.space_group_name_H-M   'P 1'
#
loop_
_entity.id
_entity.type
_entity.pdbx_description
1 polymer ?
#
loop_
_entity_poly.entity_id
_entity_poly.type
_entity_poly.pdbx_seq_one_letter_code
_entity_poly.pdbx_strand_id
1 'polypeptide(L)'
;KQLRKFIDEGEKFDLIVLDPPKYAPSRSALERASRAYKDLNRRGLMLLNSGGLLATFSCSGAMDMDTFKQVLAWAALDAGKEIQFIRQFHQPEDHPVRASFPEGEYLKGLLVRVL
;
A
#
# COMPACT_ATOMS: atom_id res chain seq x y z
N LYS A 1 14.02 -2.76 -6.60
CA LYS A 1 15.17 -2.33 -7.42
C LYS A 1 14.76 -1.26 -8.43
N GLN A 2 13.71 -1.49 -9.23
CA GLN A 2 13.24 -0.52 -10.22
C GLN A 2 12.87 0.87 -9.67
N LEU A 3 12.06 0.95 -8.61
CA LEU A 3 11.67 2.26 -8.03
C LEU A 3 12.86 3.09 -7.57
N ARG A 4 13.93 2.45 -7.09
CA ARG A 4 15.15 3.16 -6.70
C ARG A 4 15.82 3.79 -7.92
N LYS A 5 15.92 3.03 -9.03
CA LYS A 5 16.47 3.52 -10.29
C LYS A 5 15.70 4.76 -10.77
N PHE A 6 14.38 4.70 -10.81
CA PHE A 6 13.54 5.86 -11.19
C PHE A 6 13.74 7.06 -10.26
N ILE A 7 13.92 6.84 -8.96
CA ILE A 7 14.21 7.93 -8.01
C ILE A 7 15.57 8.57 -8.34
N ASP A 8 16.60 7.74 -8.58
CA ASP A 8 17.95 8.19 -8.90
C ASP A 8 17.99 8.92 -10.26
N GLU A 9 17.12 8.55 -11.21
CA GLU A 9 16.95 9.19 -12.52
C GLU A 9 16.05 10.44 -12.48
N GLY A 10 15.42 10.74 -11.34
CA GLY A 10 14.54 11.90 -11.18
C GLY A 10 13.17 11.77 -11.86
N GLU A 11 12.81 10.55 -12.29
CA GLU A 11 11.56 10.26 -12.98
C GLU A 11 10.34 10.58 -12.11
N LYS A 12 9.25 10.95 -12.78
CA LYS A 12 7.95 11.23 -12.16
C LYS A 12 6.80 10.62 -12.94
N PHE A 13 5.76 10.24 -12.21
CA PHE A 13 4.57 9.63 -12.78
C PHE A 13 3.31 10.28 -12.21
N ASP A 14 2.23 10.22 -12.99
CA ASP A 14 0.90 10.67 -12.56
C ASP A 14 0.08 9.54 -11.94
N LEU A 15 0.44 8.29 -12.22
CA LEU A 15 -0.20 7.10 -11.65
C LEU A 15 0.84 6.00 -11.40
N ILE A 16 0.82 5.42 -10.20
CA ILE A 16 1.62 4.24 -9.85
C ILE A 16 0.70 3.17 -9.25
N VAL A 17 0.92 1.92 -9.64
CA VAL A 17 0.24 0.74 -9.08
C VAL A 17 1.27 -0.15 -8.38
N LEU A 18 1.03 -0.46 -7.09
CA LEU A 18 1.87 -1.31 -6.26
C LEU A 18 1.07 -2.54 -5.81
N ASP A 19 1.26 -3.67 -6.48
CA ASP A 19 0.69 -4.96 -6.12
C ASP A 19 1.79 -5.98 -5.80
N PRO A 20 2.35 -5.92 -4.57
CA PRO A 20 3.46 -6.81 -4.19
C PRO A 20 2.97 -8.23 -3.88
N PRO A 21 3.87 -9.23 -3.93
CA PRO A 21 3.58 -10.55 -3.39
C PRO A 21 3.37 -10.48 -1.87
N LYS A 22 2.81 -11.55 -1.30
CA LYS A 22 2.51 -11.63 0.14
C LYS A 22 3.77 -11.47 1.01
N TYR A 23 3.89 -10.34 1.71
CA TYR A 23 4.99 -10.09 2.64
C TYR A 23 4.77 -10.61 4.07
N ALA A 24 3.52 -10.70 4.53
CA ALA A 24 3.19 -11.21 5.88
C ALA A 24 2.46 -12.56 5.78
N PRO A 25 3.19 -13.70 5.77
CA PRO A 25 2.56 -15.02 5.81
C PRO A 25 1.89 -15.31 7.17
N SER A 26 2.35 -14.68 8.26
CA SER A 26 1.87 -14.86 9.64
C SER A 26 1.80 -13.54 10.41
N ARG A 27 1.10 -13.52 11.56
CA ARG A 27 1.06 -12.35 12.47
C ARG A 27 2.44 -11.99 13.04
N SER A 28 3.27 -12.98 13.36
CA SER A 28 4.64 -12.73 13.84
C SER A 28 5.55 -12.04 12.81
N ALA A 29 5.22 -12.17 11.52
CA ALA A 29 5.92 -11.48 10.43
C ALA A 29 5.34 -10.09 10.12
N LEU A 30 4.22 -9.69 10.75
CA LEU A 30 3.48 -8.47 10.40
C LEU A 30 4.34 -7.23 10.58
N GLU A 31 5.05 -7.06 11.70
CA GLU A 31 5.90 -5.88 11.91
C GLU A 31 6.97 -5.72 10.83
N ARG A 32 7.65 -6.82 10.47
CA ARG A 32 8.67 -6.83 9.44
C ARG A 32 8.06 -6.51 8.07
N ALA A 33 6.90 -7.09 7.77
CA ALA A 33 6.18 -6.84 6.54
C ALA A 33 5.69 -5.38 6.46
N SER A 34 5.18 -4.81 7.55
CA SER A 34 4.76 -3.40 7.62
C SER A 34 5.92 -2.46 7.29
N ARG A 35 7.15 -2.76 7.72
CA ARG A 35 8.34 -2.00 7.31
C ARG A 35 8.62 -2.11 5.81
N ALA A 36 8.47 -3.31 5.22
CA ALA A 36 8.64 -3.52 3.79
C ALA A 36 7.56 -2.78 2.96
N TYR A 37 6.29 -2.85 3.38
CA TYR A 37 5.21 -2.07 2.79
C TYR A 37 5.44 -0.57 2.93
N LYS A 38 5.92 -0.10 4.09
CA LYS A 38 6.26 1.31 4.30
C LYS A 38 7.32 1.78 3.31
N ASP A 39 8.44 1.06 3.17
CA ASP A 39 9.51 1.44 2.23
C ASP A 39 9.02 1.41 0.77
N LEU A 40 8.24 0.40 0.40
CA LEU A 40 7.68 0.26 -0.93
C LEU A 40 6.75 1.45 -1.28
N ASN A 41 5.81 1.77 -0.39
CA ASN A 41 4.88 2.89 -0.59
C ASN A 41 5.58 4.24 -0.56
N ARG A 42 6.56 4.42 0.34
CA ARG A 42 7.36 5.65 0.42
C ARG A 42 8.05 5.93 -0.92
N ARG A 43 8.69 4.92 -1.52
CA ARG A 43 9.33 5.07 -2.84
C ARG A 43 8.31 5.39 -3.93
N GLY A 44 7.13 4.75 -3.91
CA GLY A 44 6.04 5.08 -4.82
C GLY A 44 5.61 6.54 -4.71
N LEU A 45 5.38 7.03 -3.49
CA LEU A 45 4.98 8.42 -3.23
C LEU A 45 6.05 9.45 -3.66
N MET A 46 7.33 9.13 -3.47
CA MET A 46 8.43 10.00 -3.92
C MET A 46 8.45 10.19 -5.45
N LEU A 47 7.96 9.21 -6.20
CA LEU A 47 7.92 9.21 -7.66
C LEU A 47 6.66 9.87 -8.24
N LEU A 48 5.71 10.29 -7.41
CA LEU A 48 4.47 10.93 -7.89
C LEU A 48 4.60 12.46 -7.99
N ASN A 49 4.01 12.99 -9.07
CA ASN A 49 3.68 14.40 -9.21
C ASN A 49 2.63 14.84 -8.17
N SER A 50 2.54 16.15 -7.92
CA SER A 50 1.38 16.71 -7.19
C SER A 50 0.10 16.41 -7.98
N GLY A 51 -0.96 16.02 -7.28
CA GLY A 51 -2.19 15.50 -7.89
C GLY A 51 -2.11 14.05 -8.37
N GLY A 52 -0.92 13.43 -8.37
CA GLY A 52 -0.70 12.06 -8.81
C GLY A 52 -1.38 11.02 -7.91
N LEU A 53 -1.67 9.85 -8.48
CA LEU A 53 -2.39 8.77 -7.83
C LEU A 53 -1.50 7.56 -7.53
N LEU A 54 -1.66 6.99 -6.35
CA LEU A 54 -1.08 5.72 -5.95
C LEU A 54 -2.20 4.71 -5.69
N ALA A 55 -2.26 3.63 -6.46
CA ALA A 55 -3.04 2.44 -6.11
C ALA A 55 -2.10 1.41 -5.48
N THR A 56 -2.36 1.00 -4.25
CA THR A 56 -1.46 0.11 -3.50
C THR A 56 -2.23 -0.98 -2.77
N PHE A 57 -1.67 -2.19 -2.75
CA PHE A 57 -2.37 -3.40 -2.32
C PHE A 57 -1.56 -4.23 -1.33
N SER A 58 -2.28 -5.02 -0.53
CA SER A 58 -1.76 -6.06 0.34
C SER A 58 -2.71 -7.25 0.31
N CYS A 59 -2.20 -8.44 -0.03
CA CYS A 59 -2.93 -9.71 0.01
C CYS A 59 -2.64 -10.51 1.30
N SER A 60 -2.14 -9.85 2.35
CA SER A 60 -1.79 -10.51 3.61
C SER A 60 -2.96 -10.53 4.59
N GLY A 61 -3.45 -11.72 4.96
CA GLY A 61 -4.52 -11.87 5.96
C GLY A 61 -4.19 -11.28 7.34
N ALA A 62 -2.91 -11.25 7.72
CA ALA A 62 -2.48 -10.65 9.00
C ALA A 62 -2.51 -9.11 9.01
N MET A 63 -2.54 -8.47 7.84
CA MET A 63 -2.60 -7.00 7.73
C MET A 63 -4.06 -6.60 7.65
N ASP A 64 -4.60 -5.84 8.60
CA ASP A 64 -5.93 -5.26 8.46
C ASP A 64 -5.88 -3.90 7.72
N MET A 65 -7.06 -3.38 7.37
CA MET A 65 -7.17 -2.12 6.62
C MET A 65 -6.62 -0.92 7.40
N ASP A 66 -6.81 -0.87 8.71
CA ASP A 66 -6.38 0.26 9.52
C ASP A 66 -4.87 0.30 9.69
N THR A 67 -4.24 -0.85 9.94
CA THR A 67 -2.79 -1.01 9.94
C THR A 67 -2.22 -0.62 8.57
N PHE A 68 -2.88 -1.02 7.47
CA PHE A 68 -2.41 -0.66 6.12
C PHE A 68 -2.49 0.84 5.86
N LYS A 69 -3.57 1.52 6.27
CA LYS A 69 -3.66 2.99 6.22
C LYS A 69 -2.58 3.66 7.06
N GLN A 70 -2.32 3.16 8.27
CA GLN A 70 -1.24 3.68 9.11
C GLN A 70 0.12 3.55 8.42
N VAL A 71 0.41 2.40 7.81
CA VAL A 71 1.65 2.18 7.05
C VAL A 71 1.81 3.22 5.93
N LEU A 72 0.73 3.55 5.21
CA LEU A 72 0.75 4.59 4.17
C LEU A 72 0.91 5.99 4.73
N ALA A 73 0.26 6.31 5.85
CA ALA A 73 0.45 7.60 6.52
C ALA A 73 1.91 7.80 6.95
N TRP A 74 2.53 6.77 7.55
CA TRP A 74 3.95 6.79 7.88
C TRP A 74 4.84 6.88 6.64
N ALA A 75 4.50 6.19 5.55
CA ALA A 75 5.24 6.26 4.30
C ALA A 75 5.18 7.65 3.66
N ALA A 76 4.03 8.32 3.73
CA ALA A 76 3.83 9.67 3.23
C ALA A 76 4.63 10.70 4.03
N LEU A 77 4.62 10.59 5.37
CA LEU A 77 5.45 11.41 6.25
C LEU A 77 6.95 11.28 5.89
N ASP A 78 7.45 10.05 5.76
CA ASP A 78 8.85 9.79 5.38
C ASP A 78 9.20 10.20 3.93
N ALA A 79 8.18 10.36 3.07
CA ALA A 79 8.33 10.84 1.70
C ALA A 79 8.23 12.37 1.61
N GLY A 80 7.86 13.06 2.70
CA GLY A 80 7.58 14.49 2.70
C GLY A 80 6.38 14.85 1.83
N LYS A 81 5.37 13.97 1.76
CA LYS A 81 4.16 14.15 0.95
C LYS A 81 2.93 14.21 1.84
N GLU A 82 2.02 15.11 1.52
CA GLU A 82 0.66 15.06 2.06
C GLU A 82 -0.22 14.21 1.12
N ILE A 83 -1.09 13.38 1.70
CA ILE A 83 -1.88 12.43 0.94
C ILE A 83 -3.35 12.41 1.37
N GLN A 84 -4.22 12.04 0.44
CA GLN A 84 -5.64 11.81 0.68
C GLN A 84 -6.02 10.39 0.28
N PHE A 85 -6.74 9.67 1.14
CA PHE A 85 -7.35 8.39 0.78
C PHE A 85 -8.63 8.64 -0.02
N ILE A 86 -8.64 8.22 -1.28
CA ILE A 86 -9.73 8.46 -2.23
C ILE A 86 -10.71 7.28 -2.26
N ARG A 87 -10.16 6.05 -2.21
CA ARG A 87 -10.97 4.83 -2.27
C ARG A 87 -10.29 3.71 -1.48
N GLN A 88 -11.11 2.88 -0.86
CA GLN A 88 -10.71 1.59 -0.30
C GLN A 88 -11.21 0.49 -1.23
N PHE A 89 -10.35 -0.47 -1.54
CA PHE A 89 -10.69 -1.66 -2.29
C PHE A 89 -10.64 -2.88 -1.37
N HIS A 90 -11.51 -3.84 -1.67
CA HIS A 90 -11.59 -5.13 -1.02
C HIS A 90 -11.76 -6.22 -2.08
N GLN A 91 -11.71 -7.47 -1.65
CA GLN A 91 -11.99 -8.62 -2.50
C GLN A 91 -13.40 -8.58 -3.12
N PRO A 92 -13.56 -9.02 -4.38
CA PRO A 92 -14.85 -9.03 -5.07
C PRO A 92 -15.79 -10.13 -4.52
N GLU A 93 -17.05 -10.11 -4.97
CA GLU A 93 -18.12 -11.00 -4.52
C GLU A 93 -17.90 -12.48 -4.81
N ASP A 94 -17.07 -12.82 -5.80
CA ASP A 94 -16.61 -14.18 -6.10
C ASP A 94 -15.56 -14.68 -5.10
N HIS A 95 -15.07 -13.82 -4.21
CA HIS A 95 -14.16 -14.12 -3.10
C HIS A 95 -14.77 -13.71 -1.74
N PRO A 96 -15.92 -14.29 -1.35
CA PRO A 96 -16.67 -13.83 -0.18
C PRO A 96 -15.91 -14.08 1.12
N VAL A 97 -16.07 -13.15 2.08
CA VAL A 97 -15.60 -13.32 3.45
C VAL A 97 -16.69 -13.97 4.28
N ARG A 98 -16.39 -15.08 4.95
CA ARG A 98 -17.34 -15.71 5.88
C ARG A 98 -17.38 -14.91 7.18
N ALA A 99 -18.58 -14.62 7.68
CA ALA A 99 -18.74 -13.86 8.94
C ALA A 99 -18.08 -14.56 10.15
N SER A 100 -18.01 -15.89 10.14
CA SER A 100 -17.34 -16.68 11.17
C SER A 100 -15.83 -16.85 10.97
N PHE A 101 -15.27 -16.29 9.90
CA PHE A 101 -13.85 -16.37 9.55
C PHE A 101 -13.36 -15.04 8.94
N PRO A 102 -13.23 -13.99 9.76
CA PRO A 102 -12.79 -12.66 9.32
C PRO A 102 -11.37 -12.66 8.73
N GLU A 103 -10.52 -13.64 9.07
CA GLU A 103 -9.19 -13.81 8.47
C GLU A 103 -9.24 -14.09 6.96
N GLY A 104 -10.40 -14.49 6.44
CA GLY A 104 -10.67 -14.62 5.01
C GLY A 104 -10.73 -13.28 4.26
N GLU A 105 -10.84 -12.16 4.98
CA GLU A 105 -10.66 -10.82 4.41
C GLU A 105 -9.17 -10.52 4.24
N TYR A 106 -8.56 -11.04 3.18
CA TYR A 106 -7.11 -10.97 3.01
C TYR A 106 -6.66 -9.83 2.10
N LEU A 107 -7.49 -9.38 1.16
CA LEU A 107 -7.14 -8.33 0.20
C LEU A 107 -7.50 -6.95 0.74
N LYS A 108 -6.52 -6.04 0.78
CA LYS A 108 -6.69 -4.63 1.10
C LYS A 108 -6.08 -3.82 -0.02
N GLY A 109 -6.83 -2.87 -0.55
CA GLY A 109 -6.32 -1.90 -1.50
C GLY A 109 -6.69 -0.49 -1.12
N LEU A 110 -5.82 0.46 -1.46
CA LEU A 110 -6.04 1.88 -1.26
C LEU A 110 -5.70 2.64 -2.53
N LEU A 111 -6.60 3.53 -2.96
CA LEU A 111 -6.31 4.59 -3.90
C LEU A 111 -6.01 5.86 -3.10
N VAL A 112 -4.84 6.43 -3.34
CA VAL A 112 -4.32 7.59 -2.63
C VAL A 112 -3.97 8.67 -3.63
N ARG A 113 -4.24 9.94 -3.31
CA ARG A 113 -3.81 11.10 -4.08
C ARG A 113 -2.75 11.88 -3.31
N VAL A 114 -1.67 12.26 -3.98
CA VAL A 114 -0.69 13.22 -3.46
C VAL A 114 -1.21 14.64 -3.65
N LEU A 115 -1.10 15.47 -2.62
CA LEU A 115 -1.41 16.90 -2.69
C LEU A 115 -0.22 17.70 -3.23
#